data_AF-A0A401TW61-F1
#
_entry.id   AF-A0A401TW61-F1
#
_cell.length_a   1.000
_cell.length_b   1.000
_cell.length_c   1.000
_cell.angle_alpha   90.00
_cell.angle_beta   90.00
_cell.angle_gamma   90.00
#
_symmetry.space_group_name_H-M   'P 1'
#
loop_
_entity.id
_entity.type
_entity.pdbx_description
1 polymer ?
#
loop_
_entity_poly.entity_id
_entity_poly.type
_entity_poly.pdbx_seq_one_letter_code
_entity_poly.pdbx_strand_id
1 'polypeptide(L)'
;ATETGGTGANGAGNGSAHGDIFIQGTMVVTPTHTVSTVFEGLQTVTTLTIADTIADEKGISGTGTSGKLQISGGGTLTLTGANTYVGGTQIDGGNTLSIAADNNIGGSAGALILNGGTLTTTGGYTFTHDIQVTANGGTFDISSGTIADTGAISGSGTFTLSGAGTLQLGLGQLAGLTGTLNLSGGHLSLTTSGTFDDSISVGGSSLLKIANGATVTDTALISGSGNLGIDGGGT
;
A
#
# COMPACT_ATOMS: atom_id res chain seq x y z
N ALA A 1 22.88 0.65 -1.38
CA ALA A 1 23.58 -0.41 -0.63
C ALA A 1 22.68 -1.65 -0.67
N THR A 2 23.24 -2.82 -0.98
CA THR A 2 22.47 -4.07 -1.04
C THR A 2 22.17 -4.52 0.38
N GLU A 3 20.89 -4.55 0.74
CA GLU A 3 20.46 -5.23 1.96
C GLU A 3 20.64 -6.72 1.73
N THR A 4 21.72 -7.27 2.30
CA THR A 4 21.99 -8.70 2.24
C THR A 4 20.96 -9.42 3.10
N GLY A 5 20.11 -10.21 2.45
CA GLY A 5 19.36 -11.28 3.09
C GLY A 5 20.29 -12.18 3.90
N GLY A 6 19.75 -12.82 4.94
CA GLY A 6 20.50 -13.65 5.87
C GLY A 6 21.39 -14.67 5.16
N THR A 7 22.57 -14.92 5.71
CA THR A 7 23.52 -15.92 5.19
C THR A 7 22.86 -17.30 5.18
N GLY A 8 22.45 -17.76 4.00
CA GLY A 8 22.01 -19.13 3.79
C GLY A 8 23.13 -20.09 4.20
N ALA A 9 22.89 -20.87 5.25
CA ALA A 9 23.84 -21.86 5.72
C ALA A 9 23.91 -23.01 4.71
N ASN A 10 25.13 -23.27 4.20
CA ASN A 10 25.57 -24.53 3.59
C ASN A 10 24.66 -25.15 2.51
N GLY A 11 24.86 -24.74 1.25
CA GLY A 11 24.97 -25.68 0.13
C GLY A 11 23.77 -26.59 -0.18
N ALA A 12 22.53 -26.17 0.02
CA ALA A 12 21.36 -26.83 -0.56
C ALA A 12 20.93 -26.07 -1.83
N GLY A 13 20.65 -26.83 -2.91
CA GLY A 13 20.44 -26.32 -4.26
C GLY A 13 19.37 -25.22 -4.37
N ASN A 14 19.60 -24.33 -5.33
CA ASN A 14 18.72 -23.27 -5.82
C ASN A 14 17.40 -23.07 -5.05
N GLY A 15 17.36 -22.01 -4.24
CA GLY A 15 16.12 -21.32 -3.87
C GLY A 15 15.39 -20.67 -5.05
N SER A 16 15.78 -20.96 -6.31
CA SER A 16 15.17 -20.43 -7.54
C SER A 16 13.70 -20.82 -7.75
N ALA A 17 13.15 -21.71 -6.93
CA ALA A 17 11.73 -22.03 -6.92
C ALA A 17 10.89 -21.03 -6.10
N HIS A 18 11.54 -20.16 -5.30
CA HIS A 18 10.85 -19.33 -4.30
C HIS A 18 11.19 -17.84 -4.39
N GLY A 19 12.37 -17.44 -4.89
CA GLY A 19 12.75 -16.04 -5.11
C GLY A 19 14.27 -15.83 -5.14
N ASP A 20 14.70 -14.58 -5.23
CA ASP A 20 16.12 -14.18 -5.26
C ASP A 20 16.60 -13.62 -3.91
N ILE A 21 15.71 -12.96 -3.17
CA ILE A 21 15.92 -12.42 -1.82
C ILE A 21 15.05 -13.21 -0.82
N PHE A 22 15.63 -13.64 0.29
CA PHE A 22 14.90 -14.39 1.34
C PHE A 22 14.82 -13.61 2.63
N ILE A 23 13.66 -13.68 3.30
CA ILE A 23 13.41 -13.03 4.58
C ILE A 23 12.89 -14.02 5.64
N GLN A 24 13.37 -13.82 6.87
CA GLN A 24 12.85 -14.41 8.09
C GLN A 24 12.56 -13.29 9.08
N GLY A 25 11.38 -13.28 9.69
CA GLY A 25 10.97 -12.18 10.55
C GLY A 25 10.80 -10.88 9.76
N THR A 26 11.25 -9.74 10.30
CA THR A 26 11.07 -8.43 9.65
C THR A 26 12.35 -8.00 8.93
N MET A 27 12.28 -7.84 7.61
CA MET A 27 13.27 -7.10 6.83
C MET A 27 12.93 -5.62 6.86
N VAL A 28 13.85 -4.79 7.36
CA VAL A 28 13.72 -3.33 7.35
C VAL A 28 14.51 -2.78 6.17
N VAL A 29 13.81 -2.13 5.24
CA VAL A 29 14.37 -1.48 4.07
C VAL A 29 14.53 0.01 4.34
N THR A 30 15.72 0.54 4.07
CA THR A 30 16.00 1.99 4.14
C THR A 30 16.36 2.53 2.75
N PRO A 31 15.42 3.16 2.01
CA PRO A 31 15.68 3.62 0.65
C PRO A 31 16.81 4.66 0.58
N THR A 32 16.91 5.51 1.60
CA THR A 32 17.88 6.59 1.63
C THR A 32 19.28 6.10 1.99
N HIS A 33 20.27 6.41 1.15
CA HIS A 33 21.66 6.09 1.40
C HIS A 33 22.59 7.18 0.87
N THR A 34 23.75 7.33 1.51
CA THR A 34 24.75 8.30 1.07
C THR A 34 25.81 7.62 0.21
N VAL A 35 26.15 8.25 -0.91
CA VAL A 35 27.17 7.79 -1.86
C VAL A 35 28.26 8.83 -1.94
N SER A 36 29.50 8.42 -1.73
CA SER A 36 30.65 9.29 -1.94
C SER A 36 30.95 9.35 -3.43
N THR A 37 30.96 10.57 -3.98
CA THR A 37 31.38 10.80 -5.36
C THR A 37 32.69 11.59 -5.37
N VAL A 38 33.53 11.32 -6.36
CA VAL A 38 34.88 11.91 -6.44
C VAL A 38 34.84 13.42 -6.71
N PHE A 39 33.71 13.95 -7.22
CA PHE A 39 33.58 15.35 -7.64
C PHE A 39 32.46 16.13 -6.95
N GLU A 40 31.40 15.49 -6.45
CA GLU A 40 30.24 16.17 -5.84
C GLU A 40 30.17 15.99 -4.31
N GLY A 41 31.16 15.32 -3.70
CA GLY A 41 31.15 15.00 -2.27
C GLY A 41 30.12 13.92 -1.92
N LEU A 42 29.60 13.98 -0.70
CA LEU A 42 28.62 13.01 -0.18
C LEU A 42 27.22 13.35 -0.72
N GLN A 43 26.71 12.50 -1.61
CA GLN A 43 25.40 12.66 -2.22
C GLN A 43 24.37 11.77 -1.54
N THR A 44 23.16 12.28 -1.30
CA THR A 44 22.05 11.48 -0.75
C THR A 44 21.20 10.93 -1.90
N VAL A 45 21.13 9.62 -2.00
CA VAL A 45 20.19 8.91 -2.87
C VAL A 45 18.94 8.62 -2.04
N THR A 46 17.77 9.01 -2.53
CA THR A 46 16.48 8.86 -1.81
C THR A 46 15.57 7.82 -2.42
N THR A 47 16.01 7.12 -3.47
CA THR A 47 15.22 6.09 -4.15
C THR A 47 16.01 4.79 -4.22
N LEU A 48 15.36 3.69 -3.89
CA LEU A 48 15.86 2.33 -4.07
C LEU A 48 14.87 1.55 -4.94
N THR A 49 15.38 0.75 -5.87
CA THR A 49 14.57 -0.17 -6.67
C THR A 49 15.02 -1.60 -6.41
N ILE A 50 14.06 -2.47 -6.12
CA ILE A 50 14.28 -3.92 -6.01
C ILE A 50 13.42 -4.60 -7.08
N ALA A 51 14.10 -5.18 -8.06
CA ALA A 51 13.47 -5.94 -9.15
C ALA A 51 13.44 -7.44 -8.90
N ASP A 52 14.33 -7.90 -8.03
CA ASP A 52 14.44 -9.28 -7.59
C ASP A 52 13.20 -9.70 -6.79
N THR A 53 12.88 -10.99 -6.85
CA THR A 53 11.76 -11.55 -6.06
C THR A 53 12.18 -11.69 -4.60
N ILE A 54 11.38 -11.14 -3.68
CA ILE A 54 11.49 -11.30 -2.23
C ILE A 54 10.53 -12.40 -1.78
N ALA A 55 11.03 -13.35 -1.00
CA ALA A 55 10.32 -14.54 -0.60
C ALA A 55 10.54 -14.88 0.88
N ASP A 56 9.60 -15.63 1.46
CA ASP A 56 9.81 -16.26 2.76
C ASP A 56 10.91 -17.33 2.67
N GLU A 57 11.78 -17.39 3.67
CA GLU A 57 12.69 -18.53 3.81
C GLU A 57 11.91 -19.78 4.27
N LYS A 58 11.40 -20.58 3.34
CA LYS A 58 11.00 -21.98 3.62
C LYS A 58 12.15 -22.94 3.34
N GLY A 59 13.16 -22.91 4.21
CA GLY A 59 14.31 -23.83 4.20
C GLY A 59 14.46 -24.65 5.48
N ILE A 60 15.41 -25.58 5.52
CA ILE A 60 15.72 -26.47 6.66
C ILE A 60 16.17 -25.71 7.93
N SER A 61 16.66 -24.48 7.78
CA SER A 61 16.98 -23.54 8.87
C SER A 61 15.89 -22.49 9.12
N GLY A 62 14.81 -22.49 8.33
CA GLY A 62 13.71 -21.54 8.46
C GLY A 62 12.96 -21.78 9.77
N THR A 63 12.85 -20.74 10.60
CA THR A 63 12.12 -20.78 11.88
C THR A 63 10.60 -20.86 11.72
N GLY A 64 10.10 -20.78 10.47
CA GLY A 64 8.68 -20.93 10.15
C GLY A 64 7.82 -19.69 10.42
N THR A 65 8.42 -18.54 10.74
CA THR A 65 7.68 -17.28 10.86
C THR A 65 7.57 -16.60 9.48
N SER A 66 6.38 -16.13 9.13
CA SER A 66 6.14 -15.40 7.89
C SER A 66 6.98 -14.13 7.84
N GLY A 67 7.66 -13.90 6.72
CA GLY A 67 8.51 -12.74 6.50
C GLY A 67 7.70 -11.48 6.25
N LYS A 68 8.04 -10.41 6.97
CA LYS A 68 7.44 -9.08 6.85
C LYS A 68 8.44 -8.11 6.24
N LEU A 69 7.97 -7.27 5.34
CA LEU A 69 8.72 -6.13 4.83
C LEU A 69 8.34 -4.85 5.59
N GLN A 70 9.32 -4.05 6.03
CA GLN A 70 9.10 -2.76 6.65
C GLN A 70 9.95 -1.70 5.96
N ILE A 71 9.33 -0.64 5.41
CA ILE A 71 10.05 0.49 4.81
C ILE A 71 10.18 1.62 5.85
N SER A 72 11.41 2.07 6.10
CA SER A 72 11.73 3.10 7.08
C SER A 72 12.89 4.01 6.64
N GLY A 73 13.22 5.03 7.43
CA GLY A 73 14.41 5.88 7.22
C GLY A 73 14.31 6.94 6.11
N GLY A 74 13.17 7.00 5.40
CA GLY A 74 12.81 8.04 4.45
C GLY A 74 13.13 7.68 3.00
N GLY A 75 12.44 8.34 2.08
CA GLY A 75 12.64 8.17 0.63
C GLY A 75 11.62 7.21 0.00
N THR A 76 11.93 6.73 -1.20
CA THR A 76 11.04 5.90 -2.01
C THR A 76 11.64 4.52 -2.28
N LEU A 77 10.95 3.46 -1.88
CA LEU A 77 11.20 2.10 -2.35
C LEU A 77 10.32 1.83 -3.57
N THR A 78 10.89 1.36 -4.67
CA THR A 78 10.14 0.83 -5.81
C THR A 78 10.32 -0.68 -5.86
N LEU A 79 9.22 -1.44 -5.79
CA LEU A 79 9.23 -2.88 -5.96
C LEU A 79 8.66 -3.23 -7.33
N THR A 80 9.45 -3.90 -8.17
CA THR A 80 9.01 -4.37 -9.49
C THR A 80 8.97 -5.89 -9.60
N GLY A 81 9.60 -6.60 -8.67
CA GLY A 81 9.54 -8.06 -8.57
C GLY A 81 8.17 -8.58 -8.10
N ALA A 82 7.81 -9.81 -8.51
CA ALA A 82 6.63 -10.51 -8.04
C ALA A 82 6.94 -11.23 -6.72
N ASN A 83 6.63 -10.58 -5.61
CA ASN A 83 7.04 -11.01 -4.28
C ASN A 83 6.10 -12.08 -3.70
N THR A 84 6.63 -12.95 -2.84
CA THR A 84 5.92 -14.14 -2.32
C THR A 84 5.93 -14.28 -0.81
N TYR A 85 6.54 -13.34 -0.07
CA TYR A 85 6.46 -13.30 1.38
C TYR A 85 5.03 -13.04 1.87
N VAL A 86 4.65 -13.58 3.04
CA VAL A 86 3.25 -13.51 3.53
C VAL A 86 3.09 -12.85 4.90
N GLY A 87 4.14 -12.30 5.49
CA GLY A 87 4.07 -11.56 6.77
C GLY A 87 3.59 -10.10 6.62
N GLY A 88 3.32 -9.66 5.39
CA GLY A 88 2.79 -8.32 5.08
C GLY A 88 3.87 -7.28 4.81
N THR A 89 3.40 -6.08 4.46
CA THR A 89 4.23 -4.91 4.12
C THR A 89 3.83 -3.71 4.96
N GLN A 90 4.77 -3.12 5.70
CA GLN A 90 4.55 -1.91 6.49
C GLN A 90 5.31 -0.71 5.91
N ILE A 91 4.64 0.43 5.79
CA ILE A 91 5.23 1.69 5.33
C ILE A 91 5.21 2.70 6.49
N ASP A 92 6.38 3.02 7.04
CA ASP A 92 6.49 4.01 8.11
C ASP A 92 6.45 5.45 7.58
N GLY A 93 6.10 6.40 8.45
CA GLY A 93 6.07 7.83 8.14
C GLY A 93 7.34 8.35 7.46
N GLY A 94 7.16 9.21 6.45
CA GLY A 94 8.25 9.77 5.65
C GLY A 94 8.76 8.85 4.53
N ASN A 95 8.16 7.67 4.34
CA ASN A 95 8.50 6.72 3.28
C ASN A 95 7.39 6.62 2.23
N THR A 96 7.79 6.33 1.01
CA THR A 96 6.90 5.95 -0.09
C THR A 96 7.26 4.57 -0.60
N LEU A 97 6.27 3.71 -0.81
CA LEU A 97 6.40 2.47 -1.56
C LEU A 97 5.70 2.64 -2.91
N SER A 98 6.41 2.43 -4.02
CA SER A 98 5.87 2.51 -5.37
C SER A 98 5.74 1.11 -5.98
N ILE A 99 4.55 0.79 -6.47
CA ILE A 99 4.22 -0.50 -7.10
C ILE A 99 3.37 -0.35 -8.38
N ALA A 100 3.37 -1.40 -9.21
CA ALA A 100 2.57 -1.46 -10.43
C ALA A 100 1.68 -2.72 -10.52
N ALA A 101 1.74 -3.61 -9.53
CA ALA A 101 0.91 -4.80 -9.41
C ALA A 101 0.71 -5.20 -7.94
N ASP A 102 -0.43 -5.82 -7.62
CA ASP A 102 -0.78 -6.29 -6.27
C ASP A 102 0.27 -7.23 -5.67
N ASN A 103 0.80 -8.16 -6.48
CA ASN A 103 1.85 -9.09 -6.03
C ASN A 103 3.24 -8.45 -5.85
N ASN A 104 3.40 -7.14 -6.07
CA ASN A 104 4.64 -6.46 -5.70
C ASN A 104 4.81 -6.32 -4.18
N ILE A 105 3.76 -6.52 -3.37
CA ILE A 105 3.83 -6.39 -1.90
C ILE A 105 3.69 -7.72 -1.13
N GLY A 106 3.89 -8.83 -1.84
CA GLY A 106 3.85 -10.18 -1.28
C GLY A 106 2.57 -10.93 -1.64
N GLY A 107 2.31 -11.99 -0.88
CA GLY A 107 1.07 -12.76 -0.98
C GLY A 107 -0.05 -12.13 -0.14
N SER A 108 -1.29 -12.24 -0.63
CA SER A 108 -2.49 -11.61 -0.07
C SER A 108 -2.85 -12.01 1.37
N ALA A 109 -2.20 -13.03 1.94
CA ALA A 109 -2.34 -13.38 3.35
C ALA A 109 -1.65 -12.37 4.29
N GLY A 110 -0.70 -11.58 3.78
CA GLY A 110 -0.09 -10.48 4.50
C GLY A 110 -0.89 -9.18 4.32
N ALA A 111 -1.01 -8.37 5.37
CA ALA A 111 -1.64 -7.06 5.26
C ALA A 111 -0.68 -6.00 4.71
N LEU A 112 -1.23 -4.97 4.05
CA LEU A 112 -0.58 -3.67 3.91
C LEU A 112 -0.83 -2.86 5.18
N ILE A 113 0.23 -2.44 5.86
CA ILE A 113 0.16 -1.60 7.07
C ILE A 113 0.66 -0.20 6.72
N LEU A 114 -0.26 0.76 6.68
CA LEU A 114 0.08 2.17 6.56
C LEU A 114 0.31 2.77 7.95
N ASN A 115 1.57 3.07 8.25
CA ASN A 115 2.00 3.63 9.53
C ASN A 115 2.53 5.06 9.36
N GLY A 116 1.70 5.92 8.75
CA GLY A 116 2.01 7.29 8.37
C GLY A 116 2.73 7.42 7.02
N GLY A 117 3.06 6.31 6.36
CA GLY A 117 3.69 6.27 5.03
C GLY A 117 2.70 6.33 3.86
N THR A 118 3.26 6.33 2.65
CA THR A 118 2.50 6.39 1.39
C THR A 118 2.72 5.13 0.55
N LEU A 119 1.64 4.47 0.12
CA LEU A 119 1.66 3.55 -1.01
C LEU A 119 1.29 4.33 -2.28
N THR A 120 2.17 4.34 -3.28
CA THR A 120 1.89 4.87 -4.62
C THR A 120 1.70 3.71 -5.60
N THR A 121 0.59 3.76 -6.36
CA THR A 121 0.28 2.77 -7.40
C THR A 121 0.18 3.42 -8.77
N THR A 122 0.51 2.66 -9.81
CA THR A 122 0.37 3.05 -11.22
C THR A 122 -0.47 2.02 -11.97
N GLY A 123 -1.34 2.47 -12.88
CA GLY A 123 -2.23 1.58 -13.64
C GLY A 123 -3.47 1.13 -12.86
N GLY A 124 -4.13 0.06 -13.31
CA GLY A 124 -5.34 -0.45 -12.68
C GLY A 124 -5.34 -1.96 -12.56
N TYR A 125 -5.68 -2.47 -11.38
CA TYR A 125 -5.70 -3.89 -11.04
C TYR A 125 -6.54 -4.12 -9.79
N THR A 126 -6.83 -5.40 -9.50
CA THR A 126 -7.45 -5.79 -8.24
C THR A 126 -6.40 -5.77 -7.13
N PHE A 127 -6.69 -5.06 -6.05
CA PHE A 127 -5.88 -5.10 -4.82
C PHE A 127 -6.54 -6.06 -3.84
N THR A 128 -5.76 -7.01 -3.32
CA THR A 128 -6.30 -8.15 -2.54
C THR A 128 -5.81 -8.20 -1.10
N HIS A 129 -4.89 -7.32 -0.73
CA HIS A 129 -4.32 -7.26 0.60
C HIS A 129 -5.23 -6.42 1.50
N ASP A 130 -5.52 -6.90 2.71
CA ASP A 130 -6.16 -6.08 3.73
C ASP A 130 -5.27 -4.85 4.02
N ILE A 131 -5.91 -3.69 4.19
CA ILE A 131 -5.25 -2.42 4.48
C ILE A 131 -5.51 -2.06 5.95
N GLN A 132 -4.44 -2.02 6.74
CA GLN A 132 -4.47 -1.55 8.11
C GLN A 132 -3.87 -0.15 8.21
N VAL A 133 -4.68 0.81 8.63
CA VAL A 133 -4.27 2.20 8.86
C VAL A 133 -4.04 2.41 10.36
N THR A 134 -2.78 2.57 10.76
CA THR A 134 -2.47 2.79 12.18
C THR A 134 -2.91 4.18 12.62
N ALA A 135 -2.84 4.49 13.92
CA ALA A 135 -3.14 5.83 14.43
C ALA A 135 -2.28 6.96 13.80
N ASN A 136 -1.15 6.62 13.16
CA ASN A 136 -0.32 7.56 12.44
C ASN A 136 -0.88 7.93 11.04
N GLY A 137 -2.00 7.32 10.65
CA GLY A 137 -2.63 7.53 9.35
C GLY A 137 -1.90 6.82 8.22
N GLY A 138 -2.25 7.16 6.99
CA GLY A 138 -1.65 6.57 5.80
C GLY A 138 -2.15 7.21 4.53
N THR A 139 -1.34 7.15 3.48
CA THR A 139 -1.76 7.60 2.15
C THR A 139 -1.75 6.45 1.16
N PHE A 140 -2.86 6.27 0.44
CA PHE A 140 -2.94 5.49 -0.78
C PHE A 140 -3.02 6.49 -1.94
N ASP A 141 -1.91 6.61 -2.66
CA ASP A 141 -1.76 7.48 -3.82
C ASP A 141 -1.94 6.69 -5.12
N ILE A 142 -3.08 6.84 -5.77
CA ILE A 142 -3.36 6.18 -7.05
C ILE A 142 -3.04 7.18 -8.16
N SER A 143 -1.85 7.08 -8.74
CA SER A 143 -1.39 8.05 -9.73
C SER A 143 -2.27 8.08 -10.99
N SER A 144 -2.80 6.92 -11.39
CA SER A 144 -3.62 6.72 -12.58
C SER A 144 -4.38 5.40 -12.48
N GLY A 145 -5.42 5.22 -13.31
CA GLY A 145 -6.17 3.97 -13.39
C GLY A 145 -7.17 3.76 -12.25
N THR A 146 -7.64 2.52 -12.11
CA THR A 146 -8.60 2.12 -11.09
C THR A 146 -8.06 0.93 -10.32
N ILE A 147 -7.94 1.09 -9.01
CA ILE A 147 -7.65 -0.01 -8.08
C ILE A 147 -8.97 -0.56 -7.58
N ALA A 148 -9.29 -1.79 -7.97
CA ALA A 148 -10.46 -2.52 -7.48
C ALA A 148 -10.08 -3.23 -6.19
N ASP A 149 -10.34 -2.60 -5.05
CA ASP A 149 -9.96 -3.17 -3.77
C ASP A 149 -11.01 -4.16 -3.25
N THR A 150 -10.50 -5.32 -2.86
CA THR A 150 -11.28 -6.45 -2.35
C THR A 150 -10.88 -6.85 -0.94
N GLY A 151 -9.80 -6.24 -0.40
CA GLY A 151 -9.42 -6.39 0.99
C GLY A 151 -10.29 -5.55 1.93
N ALA A 152 -10.21 -5.83 3.22
CA ALA A 152 -10.78 -4.96 4.23
C ALA A 152 -9.86 -3.76 4.50
N ILE A 153 -10.43 -2.57 4.65
CA ILE A 153 -9.75 -1.36 5.10
C ILE A 153 -10.17 -1.10 6.54
N SER A 154 -9.19 -1.05 7.44
CA SER A 154 -9.46 -0.96 8.87
C SER A 154 -8.46 -0.08 9.62
N GLY A 155 -8.84 0.35 10.81
CA GLY A 155 -7.97 1.08 11.71
C GLY A 155 -8.54 2.42 12.19
N SER A 156 -7.77 3.14 12.99
CA SER A 156 -8.23 4.36 13.67
C SER A 156 -7.59 5.63 13.12
N GLY A 157 -6.57 5.53 12.27
CA GLY A 157 -5.96 6.68 11.64
C GLY A 157 -6.73 7.19 10.44
N THR A 158 -6.35 8.38 9.97
CA THR A 158 -6.86 8.94 8.73
C THR A 158 -6.32 8.14 7.53
N PHE A 159 -7.23 7.56 6.76
CA PHE A 159 -6.91 6.94 5.48
C PHE A 159 -7.03 7.98 4.37
N THR A 160 -5.90 8.43 3.82
CA THR A 160 -5.89 9.45 2.76
C THR A 160 -5.82 8.79 1.40
N LEU A 161 -6.79 9.11 0.55
CA LEU A 161 -6.78 8.76 -0.86
C LEU A 161 -6.31 9.97 -1.68
N SER A 162 -5.24 9.82 -2.45
CA SER A 162 -4.68 10.86 -3.31
C SER A 162 -4.41 10.36 -4.73
N GLY A 163 -3.88 11.25 -5.57
CA GLY A 163 -3.56 10.96 -6.97
C GLY A 163 -4.77 11.14 -7.89
N ALA A 164 -4.56 11.05 -9.20
CA ALA A 164 -5.62 11.27 -10.19
C ALA A 164 -6.47 10.00 -10.49
N GLY A 165 -6.10 8.86 -9.89
CA GLY A 165 -6.77 7.59 -10.07
C GLY A 165 -7.96 7.37 -9.15
N THR A 166 -8.57 6.21 -9.29
CA THR A 166 -9.80 5.82 -8.58
C THR A 166 -9.58 4.61 -7.69
N LEU A 167 -9.97 4.69 -6.43
CA LEU A 167 -10.19 3.53 -5.57
C LEU A 167 -11.64 3.07 -5.76
N GLN A 168 -11.83 1.82 -6.17
CA GLN A 168 -13.13 1.22 -6.35
C GLN A 168 -13.41 0.23 -5.22
N LEU A 169 -14.51 0.45 -4.49
CA LEU A 169 -14.90 -0.32 -3.31
C LEU A 169 -16.33 -0.87 -3.44
N GLY A 170 -16.59 -1.94 -2.70
CA GLY A 170 -17.92 -2.21 -2.15
C GLY A 170 -18.08 -1.48 -0.81
N LEU A 171 -19.30 -1.40 -0.31
CA LEU A 171 -19.55 -0.68 0.94
C LEU A 171 -19.07 -1.43 2.20
N GLY A 172 -18.77 -2.73 2.11
CA GLY A 172 -18.29 -3.51 3.24
C GLY A 172 -16.79 -3.34 3.53
N GLN A 173 -16.01 -2.84 2.56
CA GLN A 173 -14.56 -2.74 2.67
C GLN A 173 -14.12 -1.78 3.77
N LEU A 174 -14.88 -0.72 4.05
CA LEU A 174 -14.51 0.29 5.05
C LEU A 174 -15.08 0.03 6.44
N ALA A 175 -15.83 -1.04 6.67
CA ALA A 175 -16.54 -1.29 7.94
C ALA A 175 -15.63 -1.36 9.19
N GLY A 176 -14.31 -1.54 9.01
CA GLY A 176 -13.32 -1.51 10.09
C GLY A 176 -12.58 -0.18 10.26
N LEU A 177 -12.82 0.81 9.40
CA LEU A 177 -12.15 2.11 9.42
C LEU A 177 -12.89 3.04 10.37
N THR A 178 -12.47 3.05 11.64
CA THR A 178 -13.00 3.96 12.66
C THR A 178 -12.46 5.39 12.55
N GLY A 179 -11.41 5.59 11.76
CA GLY A 179 -10.83 6.90 11.44
C GLY A 179 -11.57 7.63 10.32
N THR A 180 -11.00 8.74 9.85
CA THR A 180 -11.55 9.50 8.72
C THR A 180 -11.04 8.97 7.38
N LEU A 181 -11.93 8.79 6.40
CA LEU A 181 -11.54 8.70 4.99
C LEU A 181 -11.32 10.10 4.44
N ASN A 182 -10.08 10.44 4.06
CA ASN A 182 -9.73 11.74 3.52
C ASN A 182 -9.49 11.66 2.02
N LEU A 183 -10.35 12.28 1.21
CA LEU A 183 -10.20 12.36 -0.24
C LEU A 183 -9.39 13.61 -0.58
N SER A 184 -8.08 13.45 -0.78
CA SER A 184 -7.13 14.54 -1.09
C SER A 184 -6.75 14.56 -2.57
N GLY A 185 -7.76 14.75 -3.45
CA GLY A 185 -7.61 14.71 -4.91
C GLY A 185 -7.86 13.34 -5.54
N GLY A 186 -7.80 12.27 -4.75
CA GLY A 186 -8.15 10.92 -5.20
C GLY A 186 -9.65 10.73 -5.41
N HIS A 187 -10.02 9.78 -6.27
CA HIS A 187 -11.41 9.51 -6.62
C HIS A 187 -11.90 8.20 -5.98
N LEU A 188 -13.14 8.16 -5.52
CA LEU A 188 -13.78 7.00 -4.94
C LEU A 188 -14.91 6.50 -5.85
N SER A 189 -14.99 5.19 -6.09
CA SER A 189 -16.09 4.56 -6.83
C SER A 189 -16.75 3.48 -5.98
N LEU A 190 -18.02 3.64 -5.64
CA LEU A 190 -18.82 2.68 -4.89
C LEU A 190 -19.64 1.82 -5.85
N THR A 191 -19.50 0.50 -5.72
CA THR A 191 -20.04 -0.46 -6.70
C THR A 191 -21.33 -1.14 -6.28
N THR A 192 -21.73 -1.01 -5.01
CA THR A 192 -22.86 -1.71 -4.41
C THR A 192 -23.76 -0.74 -3.65
N SER A 193 -25.06 -1.05 -3.55
CA SER A 193 -25.97 -0.33 -2.65
C SER A 193 -25.71 -0.65 -1.18
N GLY A 194 -26.07 0.26 -0.28
CA GLY A 194 -25.96 0.06 1.18
C GLY A 194 -25.80 1.37 1.94
N THR A 195 -25.26 1.28 3.15
CA THR A 195 -24.98 2.42 4.01
C THR A 195 -23.50 2.77 3.95
N PHE A 196 -23.19 4.06 3.84
CA PHE A 196 -21.87 4.61 4.09
C PHE A 196 -21.93 5.33 5.45
N ASP A 197 -21.22 4.84 6.45
CA ASP A 197 -21.23 5.35 7.83
C ASP A 197 -19.88 5.91 8.30
N ASP A 198 -18.85 5.83 7.45
CA ASP A 198 -17.54 6.40 7.73
C ASP A 198 -17.48 7.91 7.51
N SER A 199 -16.74 8.62 8.36
CA SER A 199 -16.56 10.06 8.19
C SER A 199 -15.69 10.35 6.96
N ILE A 200 -16.18 11.20 6.05
CA ILE A 200 -15.41 11.67 4.89
C ILE A 200 -14.94 13.10 5.12
N SER A 201 -13.66 13.35 4.85
CA SER A 201 -13.08 14.68 4.66
C SER A 201 -12.69 14.85 3.20
N VAL A 202 -13.05 15.97 2.57
CA VAL A 202 -12.69 16.26 1.18
C VAL A 202 -11.70 17.43 1.12
N GLY A 203 -10.50 17.15 0.59
CA GLY A 203 -9.46 18.11 0.27
C GLY A 203 -9.17 18.12 -1.23
N GLY A 204 -9.03 19.30 -1.84
CA GLY A 204 -8.83 19.41 -3.28
C GLY A 204 -10.08 19.06 -4.09
N SER A 205 -9.92 18.50 -5.29
CA SER A 205 -11.03 18.12 -6.17
C SER A 205 -11.12 16.61 -6.29
N SER A 206 -12.14 16.04 -5.66
CA SER A 206 -12.35 14.60 -5.59
C SER A 206 -13.68 14.24 -6.25
N LEU A 207 -13.75 13.06 -6.87
CA LEU A 207 -14.98 12.52 -7.43
C LEU A 207 -15.43 11.34 -6.58
N LEU A 208 -16.73 11.32 -6.24
CA LEU A 208 -17.42 10.15 -5.75
C LEU A 208 -18.33 9.63 -6.86
N LYS A 209 -18.06 8.42 -7.33
CA LYS A 209 -18.89 7.73 -8.31
C LYS A 209 -19.73 6.68 -7.62
N ILE A 210 -21.04 6.67 -7.90
CA ILE A 210 -21.95 5.61 -7.44
C ILE A 210 -22.40 4.81 -8.67
N ALA A 211 -22.31 3.48 -8.58
CA ALA A 211 -22.73 2.60 -9.66
C ALA A 211 -24.20 2.83 -10.08
N ASN A 212 -24.50 2.67 -11.37
CA ASN A 212 -25.83 2.89 -11.91
C ASN A 212 -26.86 1.96 -11.22
N GLY A 213 -27.95 2.55 -10.71
CA GLY A 213 -28.98 1.82 -9.97
C GLY A 213 -28.58 1.40 -8.55
N ALA A 214 -27.37 1.73 -8.09
CA ALA A 214 -27.02 1.59 -6.69
C ALA A 214 -27.60 2.76 -5.88
N THR A 215 -27.93 2.50 -4.62
CA THR A 215 -28.37 3.51 -3.65
C THR A 215 -27.43 3.49 -2.46
N VAL A 216 -26.80 4.61 -2.16
CA VAL A 216 -25.90 4.76 -1.00
C VAL A 216 -26.58 5.69 0.00
N THR A 217 -26.92 5.14 1.16
CA THR A 217 -27.40 5.96 2.28
C THR A 217 -26.20 6.45 3.06
N ASP A 218 -25.89 7.73 2.95
CA ASP A 218 -24.92 8.37 3.84
C ASP A 218 -25.55 8.61 5.22
N THR A 219 -24.89 8.11 6.26
CA THR A 219 -25.25 8.33 7.66
C THR A 219 -24.15 9.02 8.44
N ALA A 220 -23.05 9.37 7.76
CA ALA A 220 -21.87 9.95 8.35
C ALA A 220 -21.79 11.46 8.14
N LEU A 221 -20.75 12.07 8.70
CA LEU A 221 -20.41 13.46 8.42
C LEU A 221 -19.51 13.53 7.18
N ILE A 222 -19.95 14.27 6.15
CA ILE A 222 -19.08 14.77 5.08
C ILE A 222 -18.61 16.18 5.46
N SER A 223 -17.30 16.40 5.43
CA SER A 223 -16.64 17.65 5.81
C SER A 223 -15.49 18.01 4.86
N GLY A 224 -14.84 19.16 5.10
CA GLY A 224 -13.68 19.62 4.32
C GLY A 224 -13.96 20.87 3.48
N SER A 225 -12.90 21.45 2.91
CA SER A 225 -12.96 22.65 2.06
C SER A 225 -12.84 22.35 0.57
N GLY A 226 -12.66 21.08 0.20
CA GLY A 226 -12.56 20.64 -1.18
C GLY A 226 -13.90 20.58 -1.90
N ASN A 227 -13.82 20.28 -3.19
CA ASN A 227 -14.97 20.03 -4.05
C ASN A 227 -15.19 18.52 -4.18
N LEU A 228 -16.38 18.06 -3.81
CA LEU A 228 -16.83 16.71 -4.09
C LEU A 228 -17.78 16.73 -5.29
N GLY A 229 -17.34 16.21 -6.42
CA GLY A 229 -18.24 15.91 -7.54
C GLY A 229 -18.89 14.55 -7.32
N ILE A 230 -20.21 14.47 -7.46
CA ILE A 230 -20.93 13.19 -7.46
C ILE A 230 -21.29 12.87 -8.92
N ASP A 231 -20.86 11.71 -9.41
CA ASP A 231 -21.13 11.22 -10.76
C ASP A 231 -21.66 9.77 -10.74
N GLY A 232 -22.33 9.36 -11.81
CA GLY A 232 -22.98 8.07 -11.94
C GLY A 232 -24.51 8.15 -11.99
N GLY A 233 -25.14 7.03 -12.31
CA GLY A 233 -26.61 6.90 -12.36
C GLY A 233 -27.23 6.40 -11.05
N GLY A 234 -26.43 6.29 -9.98
CA GLY A 234 -26.88 5.91 -8.64
C GLY A 234 -27.47 7.09 -7.87
N THR A 235 -28.15 6.79 -6.75
CA THR A 235 -28.76 7.79 -5.84
C THR A 235 -28.06 7.81 -4.50
#